data_AF-A0A9E7H3Q8-F1
#
_entry.id   AF-A0A9E7H3Q8-F1
#
_cell.length_a   1.000
_cell.length_b   1.000
_cell.length_c   1.000
_cell.angle_alpha   90.00
_cell.angle_beta   90.00
_cell.angle_gamma   90.00
#
_symmetry.space_group_name_H-M   'P 1'
#
loop_
_entity.id
_entity.type
_entity.pdbx_description
1 polymer ?
#
loop_
_entity_poly.entity_id
_entity_poly.type
_entity_poly.pdbx_seq_one_letter_code
_entity_poly.pdbx_strand_id
1 'polypeptide(L)'
;MWRRRGSSGLHTPSCPSGLGLRVPVPGGTRSRSVQAFAADQFDQTDPKESIARSAFFNWWCFAIYCGVLVGFVVISYVQDNLGWVLGFAIPCMVMLFGLLVFLLGTRTYRFYPLEEESPFARIGKTLVALAEADAERHRSDVGDVEEAERLLRLFPTWATCLIYAAVSSQPSTLFTKQASTLDRSISSNFQVPPAPPPLSLPSTIAFSCPQPEGTQRIGIGMVISPVSIVVAALVETKRLRTAREFGLVDLPEATIPMSVWWLVPQYVLAGVSDAFSVTGLQEFFYDQAPDALRSLGVALYLSIFGVGSFIDGFLISAINKITGGVGESWFSNNLNRAHLDYFYWLLAGLGVLQFLLYLHCAQAYVYTKKYTAALT
;
A
#
# COMPACT_ATOMS: atom_id res chain seq x y z
N MET A 1 -15.55 51.25 17.44
CA MET A 1 -15.35 50.58 18.75
C MET A 1 -14.53 49.32 18.50
N TRP A 2 -13.22 49.49 18.29
CA TRP A 2 -12.25 48.45 17.95
C TRP A 2 -11.19 48.47 19.05
N ARG A 3 -11.05 47.38 19.82
CA ARG A 3 -10.05 47.31 20.89
C ARG A 3 -8.88 46.43 20.45
N ARG A 4 -7.81 47.09 20.01
CA ARG A 4 -6.44 46.53 19.94
C ARG A 4 -5.97 46.20 21.37
N ARG A 5 -5.41 45.02 21.59
CA ARG A 5 -4.35 44.82 22.58
C ARG A 5 -3.09 44.47 21.80
N GLY A 6 -2.10 45.35 21.88
CA GLY A 6 -0.73 45.02 21.50
C GLY A 6 -0.01 44.44 22.71
N SER A 7 0.83 43.44 22.45
CA SER A 7 2.10 43.30 23.15
C SER A 7 3.19 43.22 22.10
N SER A 8 4.02 44.25 22.12
CA SER A 8 5.25 44.45 21.37
C SER A 8 6.29 43.40 21.72
N GLY A 9 6.90 42.83 20.69
CA GLY A 9 8.13 42.03 20.75
C GLY A 9 8.68 41.89 19.33
N LEU A 10 9.53 42.83 18.94
CA LEU A 10 10.31 42.76 17.70
C LEU A 10 11.19 41.50 17.73
N HIS A 11 10.98 40.58 16.79
CA HIS A 11 12.05 39.88 16.09
C HIS A 11 11.50 39.43 14.73
N THR A 12 11.86 40.15 13.69
CA THR A 12 11.82 39.67 12.31
C THR A 12 12.77 38.50 12.15
N PRO A 13 12.37 37.44 11.42
CA PRO A 13 13.25 36.97 10.36
C PRO A 13 12.49 36.83 9.03
N SER A 14 12.98 37.61 8.07
CA SER A 14 13.24 37.25 6.68
C SER A 14 12.69 35.89 6.20
N CYS A 15 11.72 35.98 5.30
CA CYS A 15 11.46 34.98 4.28
C CYS A 15 12.70 34.84 3.36
N PRO A 16 13.06 33.62 2.94
CA PRO A 16 13.53 33.42 1.58
C PRO A 16 12.61 32.44 0.86
N SER A 17 12.00 32.97 -0.19
CA SER A 17 11.37 32.24 -1.28
C SER A 17 12.42 31.40 -2.02
N GLY A 18 12.08 30.13 -2.29
CA GLY A 18 12.56 29.36 -3.44
C GLY A 18 13.90 28.63 -3.29
N LEU A 19 13.84 27.30 -3.26
CA LEU A 19 14.36 26.42 -4.33
C LEU A 19 14.02 24.97 -3.97
N GLY A 20 13.47 24.25 -4.95
CA GLY A 20 12.97 22.89 -4.75
C GLY A 20 14.06 21.85 -4.56
N LEU A 21 13.65 20.68 -4.06
CA LEU A 21 14.22 19.42 -4.49
C LEU A 21 13.11 18.37 -4.54
N ARG A 22 12.98 17.77 -5.73
CA ARG A 22 12.17 16.60 -6.06
C ARG A 22 12.35 15.50 -5.00
N VAL A 23 11.26 15.07 -4.39
CA VAL A 23 11.17 13.72 -3.83
C VAL A 23 10.35 12.87 -4.80
N PRO A 24 10.85 11.70 -5.24
CA PRO A 24 10.15 10.85 -6.20
C PRO A 24 8.84 10.36 -5.57
N VAL A 25 7.78 10.38 -6.37
CA VAL A 25 6.44 9.90 -5.97
C VAL A 25 6.35 8.40 -6.23
N PRO A 26 5.94 7.62 -5.22
CA PRO A 26 5.12 6.43 -5.45
C PRO A 26 3.78 6.59 -4.71
N GLY A 27 2.69 6.66 -5.49
CA GLY A 27 1.30 6.26 -5.19
C GLY A 27 0.54 6.74 -3.94
N GLY A 28 1.16 6.88 -2.76
CA GLY A 28 0.45 7.02 -1.48
C GLY A 28 0.37 8.44 -0.93
N THR A 29 1.39 9.28 -1.14
CA THR A 29 1.51 10.54 -0.40
C THR A 29 0.58 11.64 -0.91
N ARG A 30 0.31 11.69 -2.23
CA ARG A 30 -0.62 12.66 -2.83
C ARG A 30 -2.08 12.34 -2.53
N SER A 31 -2.43 11.07 -2.38
CA SER A 31 -3.82 10.67 -2.09
C SER A 31 -4.27 11.18 -0.72
N ARG A 32 -3.40 11.12 0.30
CA ARG A 32 -3.80 11.52 1.65
C ARG A 32 -3.91 13.02 1.86
N SER A 33 -2.98 13.81 1.32
CA SER A 33 -3.07 15.27 1.42
C SER A 33 -4.29 15.80 0.69
N VAL A 34 -4.62 15.23 -0.47
CA VAL A 34 -5.82 15.58 -1.22
C VAL A 34 -7.09 15.16 -0.48
N GLN A 35 -7.13 13.97 0.13
CA GLN A 35 -8.28 13.53 0.92
C GLN A 35 -8.50 14.38 2.17
N ALA A 36 -7.42 14.70 2.91
CA ALA A 36 -7.48 15.59 4.06
C ALA A 36 -7.95 16.98 3.65
N PHE A 37 -7.34 17.55 2.61
CA PHE A 37 -7.73 18.85 2.07
C PHE A 37 -9.19 18.90 1.61
N ALA A 38 -9.68 17.83 0.97
CA ALA A 38 -11.07 17.71 0.55
C ALA A 38 -12.02 17.59 1.76
N ALA A 39 -11.63 16.86 2.80
CA ALA A 39 -12.39 16.77 4.05
C ALA A 39 -12.50 18.14 4.73
N ASP A 40 -11.42 18.93 4.73
CA ASP A 40 -11.34 20.25 5.34
C ASP A 40 -12.29 21.28 4.68
N GLN A 41 -12.75 21.02 3.46
CA GLN A 41 -13.70 21.91 2.80
C GLN A 41 -15.11 21.89 3.42
N PHE A 42 -15.42 20.88 4.23
CA PHE A 42 -16.73 20.72 4.89
C PHE A 42 -16.62 20.98 6.39
N ASP A 43 -17.46 21.85 6.92
CA ASP A 43 -17.58 22.07 8.36
C ASP A 43 -18.26 20.88 9.04
N GLN A 44 -17.66 20.39 10.13
CA GLN A 44 -18.20 19.27 10.91
C GLN A 44 -19.32 19.72 11.87
N THR A 45 -19.35 21.00 12.21
CA THR A 45 -20.33 21.55 13.16
C THR A 45 -21.68 21.86 12.50
N ASP A 46 -21.72 22.02 11.18
CA ASP A 46 -22.96 22.14 10.42
C ASP A 46 -23.50 20.75 10.02
N PRO A 47 -24.70 20.35 10.50
CA PRO A 47 -25.29 19.06 10.14
C PRO A 47 -25.52 18.88 8.63
N LYS A 48 -25.75 19.96 7.87
CA LYS A 48 -25.93 19.87 6.41
C LYS A 48 -24.60 19.62 5.69
N GLU A 49 -23.54 20.33 6.05
CA GLU A 49 -22.20 20.13 5.46
C GLU A 49 -21.62 18.76 5.86
N SER A 50 -21.89 18.27 7.08
CA SER A 50 -21.49 16.93 7.52
C SER A 50 -22.11 15.79 6.68
N ILE A 51 -23.41 15.89 6.36
CA ILE A 51 -24.07 14.92 5.47
C ILE A 51 -23.48 15.02 4.06
N ALA A 52 -23.27 16.23 3.54
CA ALA A 52 -22.68 16.46 2.22
C ALA A 52 -21.26 15.89 2.12
N ARG A 53 -20.45 15.97 3.19
CA ARG A 53 -19.12 15.37 3.28
C ARG A 53 -19.18 13.85 3.11
N SER A 54 -20.11 13.17 3.79
CA SER A 54 -20.26 11.72 3.66
C SER A 54 -20.66 11.30 2.24
N ALA A 55 -21.59 12.04 1.61
CA ALA A 55 -21.99 11.81 0.23
C ALA A 55 -20.85 12.06 -0.76
N PHE A 56 -20.03 13.09 -0.54
CA PHE A 56 -18.84 13.37 -1.32
C PHE A 56 -17.86 12.20 -1.31
N PHE A 57 -17.53 11.66 -0.13
CA PHE A 57 -16.62 10.52 -0.03
C PHE A 57 -17.19 9.23 -0.67
N ASN A 58 -18.50 9.02 -0.60
CA ASN A 58 -19.14 7.90 -1.30
C ASN A 58 -18.99 8.01 -2.82
N TRP A 59 -19.28 9.20 -3.39
CA TRP A 59 -19.09 9.47 -4.82
C TRP A 59 -17.63 9.40 -5.25
N TRP A 60 -16.72 9.89 -4.39
CA TRP A 60 -15.28 9.81 -4.61
C TRP A 60 -14.81 8.35 -4.70
N CYS A 61 -15.25 7.50 -3.77
CA CYS A 61 -14.96 6.06 -3.80
C CYS A 61 -15.49 5.42 -5.08
N PHE A 62 -16.76 5.66 -5.42
CA PHE A 62 -17.37 5.16 -6.66
C PHE A 62 -16.57 5.57 -7.90
N ALA A 63 -16.20 6.87 -7.99
CA ALA A 63 -15.42 7.39 -9.10
C ALA A 63 -14.02 6.77 -9.21
N ILE A 64 -13.34 6.51 -8.08
CA ILE A 64 -12.05 5.81 -8.07
C ILE A 64 -12.21 4.40 -8.62
N TYR A 65 -13.18 3.63 -8.15
CA TYR A 65 -13.36 2.24 -8.60
C TYR A 65 -13.73 2.16 -10.08
N CYS A 66 -14.67 2.98 -10.54
CA CYS A 66 -15.00 3.07 -11.96
C CYS A 66 -13.81 3.55 -12.80
N GLY A 67 -13.07 4.56 -12.32
CA GLY A 67 -11.91 5.12 -12.99
C GLY A 67 -10.75 4.14 -13.12
N VAL A 68 -10.49 3.33 -12.10
CA VAL A 68 -9.49 2.26 -12.14
C VAL A 68 -9.89 1.17 -13.13
N LEU A 69 -11.16 0.73 -13.12
CA LEU A 69 -11.65 -0.31 -14.03
C LEU A 69 -11.55 0.14 -15.51
N VAL A 70 -12.09 1.33 -15.82
CA VAL A 70 -12.08 1.88 -17.17
C VAL A 70 -10.65 2.25 -17.59
N GLY A 71 -9.90 2.90 -16.72
CA GLY A 71 -8.52 3.31 -16.96
C GLY A 71 -7.63 2.12 -17.26
N PHE A 72 -7.76 1.02 -16.53
CA PHE A 72 -7.00 -0.19 -16.79
C PHE A 72 -7.30 -0.78 -18.17
N VAL A 73 -8.58 -1.01 -18.49
CA VAL A 73 -8.98 -1.60 -19.78
C VAL A 73 -8.56 -0.72 -20.96
N VAL A 74 -8.81 0.59 -20.87
CA VAL A 74 -8.51 1.53 -21.96
C VAL A 74 -6.99 1.71 -22.11
N ILE A 75 -6.26 1.95 -21.03
CA ILE A 75 -4.81 2.19 -21.11
C ILE A 75 -4.08 0.93 -21.55
N SER A 76 -4.42 -0.26 -21.03
CA SER A 76 -3.80 -1.50 -21.49
C SER A 76 -4.10 -1.78 -22.96
N TYR A 77 -5.33 -1.54 -23.43
CA TYR A 77 -5.65 -1.66 -24.85
C TYR A 77 -4.82 -0.69 -25.71
N VAL A 78 -4.68 0.57 -25.29
CA VAL A 78 -3.87 1.57 -25.98
C VAL A 78 -2.39 1.16 -26.01
N GLN A 79 -1.86 0.66 -24.89
CA GLN A 79 -0.47 0.20 -24.79
C GLN A 79 -0.19 -0.98 -25.73
N ASP A 80 -1.09 -1.95 -25.78
CA ASP A 80 -0.92 -3.18 -26.57
C ASP A 80 -1.19 -2.96 -28.08
N ASN A 81 -2.10 -2.06 -28.47
CA ASN A 81 -2.54 -1.91 -29.87
C ASN A 81 -2.08 -0.62 -30.56
N LEU A 82 -1.96 0.49 -29.82
CA LEU A 82 -1.69 1.82 -30.37
C LEU A 82 -0.29 2.33 -30.02
N GLY A 83 0.34 1.74 -29.00
CA GLY A 83 1.73 1.97 -28.63
C GLY A 83 1.91 2.67 -27.28
N TRP A 84 3.09 2.44 -26.71
CA TRP A 84 3.45 2.86 -25.35
C TRP A 84 3.46 4.38 -25.14
N VAL A 85 3.82 5.17 -26.16
CA VAL A 85 3.85 6.64 -26.06
C VAL A 85 2.46 7.21 -25.75
N LEU A 86 1.43 6.72 -26.44
CA LEU A 86 0.04 7.12 -26.19
C LEU A 86 -0.45 6.63 -24.82
N GLY A 87 -0.07 5.40 -24.45
CA GLY A 87 -0.39 4.82 -23.14
C GLY A 87 0.10 5.65 -21.96
N PHE A 88 1.26 6.30 -22.08
CA PHE A 88 1.78 7.22 -21.05
C PHE A 88 1.32 8.67 -21.22
N ALA A 89 1.08 9.13 -22.46
CA ALA A 89 0.65 10.50 -22.72
C ALA A 89 -0.76 10.79 -22.18
N ILE A 90 -1.70 9.85 -22.34
CA ILE A 90 -3.09 10.04 -21.91
C ILE A 90 -3.19 10.32 -20.39
N PRO A 91 -2.62 9.49 -19.49
CA PRO A 91 -2.62 9.78 -18.06
C PRO A 91 -1.92 11.09 -17.70
N CYS A 92 -0.83 11.45 -18.41
CA CYS A 92 -0.15 12.73 -18.22
C CYS A 92 -1.07 13.92 -18.53
N MET A 93 -1.80 13.87 -19.64
CA MET A 93 -2.75 14.93 -20.03
C MET A 93 -3.90 15.03 -19.04
N VAL A 94 -4.45 13.90 -18.58
CA VAL A 94 -5.50 13.87 -17.55
C VAL A 94 -5.00 14.46 -16.23
N MET A 95 -3.77 14.15 -15.81
CA MET A 95 -3.16 14.70 -14.61
C MET A 95 -2.92 16.22 -14.73
N LEU A 96 -2.45 16.69 -15.88
CA LEU A 96 -2.29 18.12 -16.16
C LEU A 96 -3.63 18.86 -16.10
N PHE A 97 -4.66 18.29 -16.72
CA PHE A 97 -6.01 18.84 -16.65
C PHE A 97 -6.54 18.89 -15.21
N GLY A 98 -6.37 17.81 -14.44
CA GLY A 98 -6.75 17.77 -13.03
C GLY A 98 -6.02 18.82 -12.19
N LEU A 99 -4.72 19.03 -12.44
CA LEU A 99 -3.95 20.08 -11.79
C LEU A 99 -4.46 21.48 -12.16
N LEU A 100 -4.80 21.72 -13.43
CA LEU A 100 -5.37 23.00 -13.87
C LEU A 100 -6.70 23.29 -13.16
N VAL A 101 -7.60 22.32 -13.11
CA VAL A 101 -8.88 22.45 -12.37
C VAL A 101 -8.62 22.72 -10.88
N PHE A 102 -7.69 21.98 -10.27
CA PHE A 102 -7.31 22.19 -8.87
C PHE A 102 -6.78 23.61 -8.61
N LEU A 103 -5.93 24.13 -9.51
CA LEU A 103 -5.37 25.47 -9.39
C LEU A 103 -6.41 26.58 -9.62
N LEU A 104 -7.35 26.38 -10.54
CA LEU A 104 -8.46 27.31 -10.77
C LEU A 104 -9.36 27.44 -9.51
N GLY A 105 -9.51 26.37 -8.74
CA GLY A 105 -10.24 26.36 -7.47
C GLY A 105 -9.53 27.03 -6.29
N THR A 106 -8.28 27.50 -6.44
CA THR A 106 -7.49 28.06 -5.31
C THR A 106 -8.16 29.22 -4.59
N ARG A 107 -9.01 29.98 -5.27
CA ARG A 107 -9.76 31.10 -4.66
C ARG A 107 -11.00 30.69 -3.88
N THR A 108 -11.48 29.47 -4.05
CA THR A 108 -12.68 28.96 -3.40
C THR A 108 -12.39 28.08 -2.19
N TYR A 109 -11.13 27.67 -2.00
CA TYR A 109 -10.77 26.75 -0.93
C TYR A 109 -10.71 27.41 0.44
N ARG A 110 -11.18 26.67 1.46
CA ARG A 110 -11.02 27.02 2.88
C ARG A 110 -9.66 26.51 3.37
N PHE A 111 -8.89 27.37 4.05
CA PHE A 111 -7.60 27.04 4.65
C PHE A 111 -7.65 27.28 6.16
N TYR A 112 -7.13 26.34 6.95
CA TYR A 112 -7.03 26.45 8.40
C TYR A 112 -5.59 26.80 8.80
N PRO A 113 -5.40 27.63 9.85
CA PRO A 113 -4.07 27.90 10.38
C PRO A 113 -3.44 26.62 10.95
N LEU A 114 -2.15 26.42 10.68
CA LEU A 114 -1.36 25.33 11.26
C LEU A 114 -1.07 25.64 12.74
N GLU A 115 -1.22 24.66 13.62
CA GLU A 115 -0.75 24.78 15.01
C GLU A 115 0.77 24.98 15.03
N GLU A 116 1.26 25.93 15.83
CA GLU A 116 2.63 26.49 15.77
C GLU A 116 3.74 25.53 16.24
N GLU A 117 3.41 24.45 16.94
CA GLU A 117 4.40 23.45 17.38
C GLU A 117 4.23 22.12 16.64
N SER A 118 5.28 21.65 15.97
CA SER A 118 5.25 20.35 15.30
C SER A 118 5.27 19.22 16.35
N PRO A 119 4.22 18.39 16.47
CA PRO A 119 4.17 17.29 17.43
C PRO A 119 5.33 16.30 17.23
N PHE A 120 5.78 16.16 15.99
CA PHE A 120 6.92 15.34 15.61
C PHE A 120 8.24 15.76 16.28
N ALA A 121 8.50 17.05 16.42
CA ALA A 121 9.74 17.52 17.07
C ALA A 121 9.71 17.28 18.58
N ARG A 122 8.51 17.32 19.19
CA ARG A 122 8.31 17.03 20.61
C ARG A 122 8.57 15.55 20.90
N ILE A 123 7.89 14.65 20.20
CA ILE A 123 8.09 13.20 20.39
C ILE A 123 9.46 12.72 19.91
N GLY A 124 10.04 13.35 18.88
CA GLY A 124 11.40 13.02 18.44
C GLY A 124 12.43 13.21 19.55
N LYS A 125 12.31 14.30 20.33
CA LYS A 125 13.19 14.55 21.49
C LYS A 125 12.98 13.51 22.60
N THR A 126 11.74 13.15 22.91
CA THR A 126 11.47 12.16 23.95
C THR A 126 11.92 10.75 23.57
N LEU A 127 11.83 10.36 22.29
CA LEU A 127 12.38 9.09 21.81
C LEU A 127 13.91 9.02 21.92
N VAL A 128 14.62 10.11 21.61
CA VAL A 128 16.08 10.18 21.78
C VAL A 128 16.45 10.07 23.26
N ALA A 129 15.76 10.81 24.13
CA ALA A 129 15.98 10.73 25.58
C ALA A 129 15.71 9.32 26.15
N LEU A 130 14.69 8.61 25.62
CA LEU A 130 14.42 7.21 25.98
C LEU A 130 15.51 6.24 25.51
N ALA A 131 16.07 6.46 24.31
CA ALA A 131 17.11 5.61 23.73
C ALA A 131 18.47 5.80 24.40
N GLU A 132 18.81 7.02 24.80
CA GLU A 132 20.08 7.36 25.45
C GLU A 132 20.11 7.00 26.95
N ALA A 133 19.00 6.47 27.49
CA ALA A 133 18.81 6.17 28.91
C ALA A 133 19.18 7.37 29.82
N ASP A 134 18.97 8.58 29.31
CA ASP A 134 19.48 9.80 29.91
C ASP A 134 18.59 10.30 31.07
N ALA A 135 19.19 11.10 31.96
CA ALA A 135 18.53 11.69 33.13
C ALA A 135 17.32 12.59 32.77
N GLU A 136 17.20 13.02 31.50
CA GLU A 136 16.05 13.76 30.97
C GLU A 136 14.72 12.98 30.95
N ARG A 137 14.75 11.67 31.24
CA ARG A 137 13.54 10.87 31.53
C ARG A 137 12.65 11.50 32.62
N HIS A 138 13.25 12.25 33.57
CA HIS A 138 12.53 12.96 34.63
C HIS A 138 12.02 14.35 34.22
N ARG A 139 12.47 14.89 33.06
CA ARG A 139 12.11 16.23 32.56
C ARG A 139 11.05 16.19 31.45
N SER A 140 10.87 15.03 30.82
CA SER A 140 9.84 14.82 29.81
C SER A 140 8.46 14.72 30.46
N ASP A 141 7.45 15.34 29.88
CA ASP A 141 6.07 15.23 30.37
C ASP A 141 5.62 13.76 30.35
N VAL A 142 4.86 13.35 31.37
CA VAL A 142 4.40 11.95 31.51
C VAL A 142 3.56 11.54 30.30
N GLY A 143 2.79 12.47 29.74
CA GLY A 143 2.01 12.27 28.52
C GLY A 143 2.91 11.97 27.31
N ASP A 144 3.97 12.74 27.10
CA ASP A 144 4.87 12.56 25.95
C ASP A 144 5.63 11.22 26.00
N VAL A 145 5.98 10.76 27.20
CA VAL A 145 6.61 9.44 27.38
C VAL A 145 5.62 8.33 27.04
N GLU A 146 4.37 8.44 27.49
CA GLU A 146 3.32 7.46 27.18
C GLU A 146 3.00 7.41 25.67
N GLU A 147 2.94 8.56 25.00
CA GLU A 147 2.76 8.64 23.54
C GLU A 147 3.91 7.98 22.77
N ALA A 148 5.16 8.22 23.20
CA ALA A 148 6.34 7.61 22.60
C ALA A 148 6.38 6.09 22.81
N GLU A 149 6.07 5.60 24.02
CA GLU A 149 5.98 4.17 24.30
C GLU A 149 4.89 3.49 23.47
N ARG A 150 3.73 4.12 23.29
CA ARG A 150 2.64 3.60 22.44
C ARG A 150 3.08 3.44 20.99
N LEU A 151 3.82 4.40 20.44
CA LEU A 151 4.42 4.27 19.11
C LEU A 151 5.43 3.11 19.04
N LEU A 152 6.32 2.98 20.03
CA LEU A 152 7.31 1.91 20.08
C LEU A 152 6.67 0.51 20.08
N ARG A 153 5.51 0.35 20.73
CA ARG A 153 4.74 -0.90 20.73
C ARG A 153 4.21 -1.30 19.35
N LEU A 154 4.16 -0.39 18.37
CA LEU A 154 3.72 -0.71 17.01
C LEU A 154 4.80 -1.39 16.17
N PHE A 155 6.08 -1.22 16.52
CA PHE A 155 7.21 -1.73 15.71
C PHE A 155 7.29 -3.25 15.59
N PRO A 156 7.02 -4.05 16.63
CA PRO A 156 7.00 -5.52 16.49
C PRO A 156 5.94 -5.98 15.48
N THR A 157 4.72 -5.43 15.55
CA THR A 157 3.67 -5.71 14.56
C THR A 157 4.07 -5.22 13.18
N TRP A 158 4.67 -4.04 13.06
CA TRP A 158 5.21 -3.52 11.80
C TRP A 158 6.23 -4.47 11.17
N ALA A 159 7.21 -4.95 11.96
CA ALA A 159 8.28 -5.81 11.49
C ALA A 159 7.75 -7.16 11.00
N THR A 160 6.80 -7.75 11.73
CA THR A 160 6.13 -8.99 11.31
C THR A 160 5.28 -8.83 10.05
N CYS A 161 4.95 -7.61 9.60
CA CYS A 161 4.18 -7.38 8.37
C CYS A 161 5.06 -7.21 7.12
N LEU A 162 6.39 -7.11 7.26
CA LEU A 162 7.29 -6.83 6.14
C LEU A 162 7.32 -7.92 5.07
N ILE A 163 7.25 -9.19 5.47
CA ILE A 163 7.21 -10.32 4.54
C ILE A 163 5.90 -10.33 3.75
N TYR A 164 4.78 -9.93 4.37
CA TYR A 164 3.50 -9.85 3.68
C TYR A 164 3.55 -8.78 2.57
N ALA A 165 4.24 -7.67 2.79
CA ALA A 165 4.47 -6.68 1.75
C ALA A 165 5.32 -7.22 0.57
N ALA A 166 6.30 -8.09 0.84
CA ALA A 166 7.03 -8.77 -0.22
C ALA A 166 6.14 -9.76 -0.99
N VAL A 167 5.18 -10.40 -0.33
CA VAL A 167 4.23 -11.31 -0.98
C VAL A 167 3.15 -10.54 -1.76
N SER A 168 2.69 -9.39 -1.27
CA SER A 168 1.67 -8.58 -1.95
C SER A 168 2.21 -7.80 -3.16
N SER A 169 3.54 -7.73 -3.37
CA SER A 169 4.12 -7.18 -4.61
C SER A 169 3.96 -8.13 -5.80
N GLN A 170 3.88 -9.45 -5.57
CA GLN A 170 3.96 -10.50 -6.59
C GLN A 170 2.88 -10.41 -7.71
N PRO A 171 1.61 -10.07 -7.41
CA PRO A 171 0.59 -9.88 -8.44
C PRO A 171 0.97 -8.86 -9.52
N SER A 172 1.64 -7.78 -9.12
CA SER A 172 2.05 -6.68 -10.01
C SER A 172 3.36 -6.95 -10.76
N THR A 173 4.12 -7.97 -10.35
CA THR A 173 5.45 -8.29 -10.90
C THR A 173 5.47 -9.67 -11.54
N LEU A 174 5.75 -10.72 -10.76
CA LEU A 174 6.01 -12.06 -11.27
C LEU A 174 4.75 -12.74 -11.82
N PHE A 175 3.57 -12.47 -11.26
CA PHE A 175 2.33 -13.04 -11.81
C PHE A 175 2.02 -12.43 -13.18
N THR A 176 2.30 -11.13 -13.34
CA THR A 176 2.16 -10.46 -14.64
C THR A 176 3.16 -11.00 -15.66
N LYS A 177 4.41 -11.28 -15.24
CA LYS A 177 5.40 -11.95 -16.09
C LYS A 177 4.95 -13.35 -16.50
N GLN A 178 4.43 -14.13 -15.57
CA GLN A 178 3.85 -15.45 -15.84
C GLN A 178 2.71 -15.36 -16.86
N ALA A 179 1.74 -14.47 -16.63
CA ALA A 179 0.59 -14.24 -17.50
C ALA A 179 0.98 -13.86 -18.93
N SER A 180 2.09 -13.13 -19.10
CA SER A 180 2.55 -12.72 -20.44
C SER A 180 2.98 -13.89 -21.33
N THR A 181 3.32 -15.04 -20.73
CA THR A 181 3.73 -16.26 -21.47
C THR A 181 2.59 -17.22 -21.79
N LEU A 182 1.38 -16.95 -21.28
CA LEU A 182 0.20 -17.81 -21.43
C LEU A 182 -0.66 -17.37 -22.61
N ASP A 183 -1.56 -18.26 -23.04
CA ASP A 183 -2.59 -17.91 -24.00
C ASP A 183 -3.65 -17.01 -23.34
N ARG A 184 -3.68 -15.75 -23.78
CA ARG A 184 -4.55 -14.68 -23.29
C ARG A 184 -5.76 -14.43 -24.19
N SER A 185 -5.99 -15.25 -25.21
CA SER A 185 -7.10 -15.07 -26.14
C SER A 185 -8.45 -15.42 -25.48
N ILE A 186 -9.44 -14.54 -25.61
CA ILE A 186 -10.85 -14.83 -25.30
C ILE A 186 -11.63 -15.08 -26.58
N SER A 187 -11.29 -14.34 -27.63
CA SER A 187 -11.86 -14.43 -28.97
C SER A 187 -10.76 -14.16 -29.99
N SER A 188 -11.02 -14.41 -31.28
CA SER A 188 -10.06 -14.21 -32.36
C SER A 188 -9.48 -12.79 -32.43
N ASN A 189 -10.24 -11.78 -31.95
CA ASN A 189 -9.86 -10.37 -32.01
C ASN A 189 -9.59 -9.73 -30.63
N PHE A 190 -9.67 -10.50 -29.53
CA PHE A 190 -9.54 -9.94 -28.18
C PHE A 190 -8.61 -10.77 -27.31
N GLN A 191 -7.51 -10.15 -26.88
CA GLN A 191 -6.56 -10.68 -25.92
C GLN A 191 -6.69 -9.90 -24.61
N VAL A 192 -6.70 -10.63 -23.49
CA VAL A 192 -6.71 -10.03 -22.16
C VAL A 192 -5.31 -9.46 -21.86
N PRO A 193 -5.20 -8.27 -21.24
CA PRO A 193 -3.92 -7.78 -20.75
C PRO A 193 -3.24 -8.79 -19.80
N PRO A 194 -1.89 -8.88 -19.78
CA PRO A 194 -1.19 -9.82 -18.90
C PRO A 194 -1.33 -9.45 -17.42
N ALA A 195 -1.38 -8.17 -17.11
CA ALA A 195 -1.72 -7.71 -15.78
C ALA A 195 -3.23 -7.85 -15.60
N PRO A 196 -3.74 -8.36 -14.48
CA PRO A 196 -5.13 -8.11 -14.13
C PRO A 196 -5.30 -6.64 -13.75
N PRO A 197 -6.51 -6.07 -13.89
CA PRO A 197 -6.83 -4.81 -13.22
C PRO A 197 -6.47 -4.96 -11.74
N PRO A 198 -5.91 -3.92 -11.08
CA PRO A 198 -5.57 -4.02 -9.67
C PRO A 198 -6.80 -4.54 -8.93
N LEU A 199 -6.64 -5.71 -8.32
CA LEU A 199 -7.64 -6.63 -7.77
C LEU A 199 -8.46 -6.02 -6.63
N SER A 200 -9.15 -4.93 -6.94
CA SER A 200 -9.98 -4.12 -6.05
C SER A 200 -11.45 -4.57 -6.07
N LEU A 201 -11.79 -5.55 -6.91
CA LEU A 201 -13.12 -6.18 -6.93
C LEU A 201 -13.48 -6.88 -5.61
N PRO A 202 -12.56 -7.51 -4.84
CA PRO A 202 -12.88 -8.08 -3.54
C PRO A 202 -13.06 -7.03 -2.43
N SER A 203 -12.53 -5.81 -2.58
CA SER A 203 -12.63 -4.75 -1.56
C SER A 203 -14.09 -4.34 -1.32
N THR A 204 -14.90 -4.33 -2.38
CA THR A 204 -16.33 -3.97 -2.32
C THR A 204 -17.17 -5.09 -1.70
N ILE A 205 -16.81 -6.36 -1.93
CA ILE A 205 -17.47 -7.51 -1.32
C ILE A 205 -17.15 -7.59 0.19
N ALA A 206 -15.90 -7.30 0.56
CA ALA A 206 -15.51 -7.19 1.97
C ALA A 206 -16.31 -6.11 2.71
N PHE A 207 -16.62 -4.98 2.07
CA PHE A 207 -17.41 -3.90 2.67
C PHE A 207 -18.84 -4.31 3.06
N SER A 208 -19.37 -5.40 2.48
CA SER A 208 -20.76 -5.85 2.72
C SER A 208 -20.89 -6.91 3.84
N CYS A 209 -19.78 -7.43 4.38
CA CYS A 209 -19.81 -8.42 5.46
C CYS A 209 -19.60 -7.72 6.81
N PRO A 210 -20.28 -8.10 7.91
CA PRO A 210 -19.92 -7.61 9.25
C PRO A 210 -18.51 -8.06 9.57
N GLN A 211 -17.53 -7.17 9.43
CA GLN A 211 -16.15 -7.61 9.51
C GLN A 211 -15.54 -7.59 10.91
N PRO A 212 -14.68 -8.57 11.22
CA PRO A 212 -14.11 -8.79 12.56
C PRO A 212 -13.23 -7.62 13.03
N GLU A 213 -12.78 -7.63 14.29
CA GLU A 213 -11.90 -6.56 14.81
C GLU A 213 -10.58 -6.44 14.01
N GLY A 214 -9.96 -5.26 14.00
CA GLY A 214 -8.83 -4.93 13.11
C GLY A 214 -7.66 -5.93 13.12
N THR A 215 -7.28 -6.50 14.27
CA THR A 215 -6.21 -7.51 14.38
C THR A 215 -6.61 -8.87 13.80
N GLN A 216 -7.86 -9.28 13.97
CA GLN A 216 -8.39 -10.52 13.39
C GLN A 216 -8.44 -10.42 11.86
N ARG A 217 -8.78 -9.25 11.31
CA ARG A 217 -8.72 -9.00 9.85
C ARG A 217 -7.32 -9.20 9.30
N ILE A 218 -6.31 -8.64 9.97
CA ILE A 218 -4.90 -8.82 9.58
C ILE A 218 -4.54 -10.31 9.57
N GLY A 219 -4.89 -11.04 10.63
CA GLY A 219 -4.62 -12.48 10.72
C GLY A 219 -5.25 -13.29 9.58
N ILE A 220 -6.50 -13.01 9.21
CA ILE A 220 -7.20 -13.69 8.12
C ILE A 220 -6.45 -13.50 6.79
N GLY A 221 -6.11 -12.25 6.45
CA GLY A 221 -5.39 -11.97 5.21
C GLY A 221 -3.98 -12.60 5.20
N MET A 222 -3.28 -12.61 6.34
CA MET A 222 -1.98 -13.28 6.48
C MET A 222 -2.04 -14.80 6.31
N VAL A 223 -3.18 -15.46 6.57
CA VAL A 223 -3.36 -16.90 6.28
C VAL A 223 -3.66 -17.13 4.81
N ILE A 224 -4.50 -16.29 4.20
CA ILE A 224 -4.87 -16.41 2.78
C ILE A 224 -3.67 -16.14 1.87
N SER A 225 -2.78 -15.23 2.27
CA SER A 225 -1.59 -14.84 1.50
C SER A 225 -0.67 -16.04 1.14
N PRO A 226 -0.15 -16.85 2.08
CA PRO A 226 0.62 -18.05 1.75
C PRO A 226 -0.15 -19.05 0.89
N VAL A 227 -1.45 -19.23 1.12
CA VAL A 227 -2.28 -20.12 0.29
C VAL A 227 -2.31 -19.66 -1.16
N SER A 228 -2.43 -18.35 -1.40
CA SER A 228 -2.38 -17.78 -2.75
C SER A 228 -1.04 -18.06 -3.45
N ILE A 229 0.07 -17.99 -2.70
CA ILE A 229 1.41 -18.28 -3.22
C ILE A 229 1.62 -19.78 -3.47
N VAL A 230 1.08 -20.66 -2.61
CA VAL A 230 1.10 -22.11 -2.87
C VAL A 230 0.36 -22.42 -4.17
N VAL A 231 -0.82 -21.82 -4.38
CA VAL A 231 -1.55 -21.97 -5.64
C VAL A 231 -0.71 -21.47 -6.82
N ALA A 232 -0.03 -20.32 -6.68
CA ALA A 232 0.85 -19.80 -7.72
C ALA A 232 2.04 -20.73 -8.03
N ALA A 233 2.64 -21.33 -7.00
CA ALA A 233 3.70 -22.33 -7.16
C ALA A 233 3.21 -23.54 -7.97
N LEU A 234 2.03 -24.07 -7.64
CA LEU A 234 1.44 -25.21 -8.35
C LEU A 234 1.11 -24.89 -9.81
N VAL A 235 0.53 -23.71 -10.06
CA VAL A 235 0.21 -23.25 -11.42
C VAL A 235 1.49 -23.06 -12.23
N GLU A 236 2.55 -22.54 -11.62
CA GLU A 236 3.84 -22.37 -12.28
C GLU A 236 4.52 -23.70 -12.60
N THR A 237 4.51 -24.66 -11.67
CA THR A 237 4.99 -26.02 -11.95
C THR A 237 4.23 -26.65 -13.12
N LYS A 238 2.92 -26.41 -13.23
CA LYS A 238 2.12 -26.89 -14.37
C LYS A 238 2.48 -26.17 -15.68
N ARG A 239 2.73 -24.86 -15.64
CA ARG A 239 3.18 -24.07 -16.80
C ARG A 239 4.53 -24.59 -17.33
N LEU A 240 5.51 -24.77 -16.45
CA LEU A 240 6.84 -25.28 -16.79
C LEU A 240 6.78 -26.70 -17.34
N ARG A 241 5.93 -27.57 -16.78
CA ARG A 241 5.72 -28.93 -17.33
C ARG A 241 5.16 -28.86 -18.75
N THR A 242 4.19 -27.99 -19.00
CA THR A 242 3.60 -27.81 -20.34
C THR A 242 4.63 -27.27 -21.34
N ALA A 243 5.47 -26.31 -20.94
CA ALA A 243 6.57 -25.82 -21.79
C ALA A 243 7.54 -26.95 -22.19
N ARG A 244 7.84 -27.87 -21.26
CA ARG A 244 8.70 -29.04 -21.53
C ARG A 244 8.03 -30.05 -22.46
N GLU A 245 6.76 -30.38 -22.22
CA GLU A 245 5.99 -31.33 -23.04
C GLU A 245 5.89 -30.89 -24.50
N PHE A 246 5.74 -29.59 -24.76
CA PHE A 246 5.68 -29.02 -26.10
C PHE A 246 7.04 -28.61 -26.68
N GLY A 247 8.15 -28.85 -25.98
CA GLY A 247 9.50 -28.50 -26.46
C GLY A 247 9.76 -26.98 -26.56
N LEU A 248 9.02 -26.16 -25.81
CA LEU A 248 9.08 -24.69 -25.84
C LEU A 248 10.09 -24.10 -24.83
N VAL A 249 10.89 -24.94 -24.18
CA VAL A 249 11.81 -24.55 -23.10
C VAL A 249 12.83 -23.52 -23.56
N ASP A 250 13.35 -23.65 -24.78
CA ASP A 250 14.38 -22.76 -25.34
C ASP A 250 13.82 -21.56 -26.11
N LEU A 251 12.49 -21.42 -26.17
CA LEU A 251 11.80 -20.36 -26.90
C LEU A 251 11.19 -19.34 -25.91
N PRO A 252 11.90 -18.26 -25.55
CA PRO A 252 11.48 -17.33 -24.49
C PRO A 252 10.22 -16.53 -24.81
N GLU A 253 9.95 -16.27 -26.10
CA GLU A 253 8.80 -15.50 -26.56
C GLU A 253 7.63 -16.39 -27.00
N ALA A 254 7.79 -17.72 -26.96
CA ALA A 254 6.71 -18.62 -27.35
C ALA A 254 5.58 -18.60 -26.32
N THR A 255 4.36 -18.47 -26.82
CA THR A 255 3.16 -18.66 -26.01
C THR A 255 3.01 -20.13 -25.63
N ILE A 256 2.96 -20.41 -24.33
CA ILE A 256 2.70 -21.75 -23.84
C ILE A 256 1.22 -22.06 -24.08
N PRO A 257 0.87 -23.26 -24.59
CA PRO A 257 -0.51 -23.68 -24.83
C PRO A 257 -1.23 -24.01 -23.51
N MET A 258 -1.35 -23.00 -22.65
CA MET A 258 -2.00 -23.02 -21.36
C MET A 258 -2.76 -21.72 -21.21
N SER A 259 -4.04 -21.82 -20.89
CA SER A 259 -4.91 -20.66 -20.80
C SER A 259 -4.59 -19.77 -19.59
N VAL A 260 -4.64 -18.45 -19.77
CA VAL A 260 -4.46 -17.45 -18.70
C VAL A 260 -5.45 -17.63 -17.53
N TRP A 261 -6.61 -18.26 -17.76
CA TRP A 261 -7.61 -18.51 -16.72
C TRP A 261 -7.10 -19.38 -15.56
N TRP A 262 -6.02 -20.14 -15.75
CA TRP A 262 -5.35 -20.87 -14.67
C TRP A 262 -4.75 -19.96 -13.58
N LEU A 263 -4.53 -18.67 -13.87
CA LEU A 263 -4.04 -17.68 -12.90
C LEU A 263 -5.16 -17.05 -12.06
N VAL A 264 -6.43 -17.26 -12.40
CA VAL A 264 -7.56 -16.65 -11.67
C VAL A 264 -7.56 -17.02 -10.18
N PRO A 265 -7.32 -18.30 -9.77
CA PRO A 265 -7.35 -18.66 -8.36
C PRO A 265 -6.30 -17.91 -7.50
N GLN A 266 -5.04 -17.82 -7.96
CA GLN A 266 -3.99 -17.09 -7.24
C GLN A 266 -4.30 -15.59 -7.15
N TYR A 267 -4.85 -15.00 -8.20
CA TYR A 267 -5.22 -13.59 -8.21
C TYR A 267 -6.43 -13.27 -7.31
N VAL A 268 -7.47 -14.11 -7.31
CA VAL A 268 -8.62 -13.93 -6.41
C VAL A 268 -8.18 -14.05 -4.96
N LEU A 269 -7.40 -15.08 -4.62
CA LEU A 269 -6.90 -15.27 -3.25
C LEU A 269 -6.00 -14.11 -2.80
N ALA A 270 -5.09 -13.65 -3.66
CA ALA A 270 -4.26 -12.48 -3.37
C ALA A 270 -5.10 -11.21 -3.14
N GLY A 271 -6.11 -10.96 -3.98
CA GLY A 271 -7.02 -9.82 -3.82
C GLY A 271 -7.86 -9.87 -2.55
N VAL A 272 -8.33 -11.05 -2.15
CA VAL A 272 -9.05 -11.25 -0.88
C VAL A 272 -8.10 -11.01 0.30
N SER A 273 -6.89 -11.59 0.25
CA SER A 273 -5.86 -11.35 1.26
C SER A 273 -5.58 -9.86 1.44
N ASP A 274 -5.39 -9.12 0.35
CA ASP A 274 -5.12 -7.70 0.38
C ASP A 274 -6.30 -6.89 0.95
N ALA A 275 -7.53 -7.22 0.57
CA ALA A 275 -8.70 -6.54 1.12
C ALA A 275 -8.78 -6.61 2.65
N PHE A 276 -8.43 -7.76 3.25
CA PHE A 276 -8.42 -7.94 4.70
C PHE A 276 -7.17 -7.35 5.37
N SER A 277 -5.98 -7.70 4.90
CA SER A 277 -4.71 -7.29 5.51
C SER A 277 -4.48 -5.78 5.41
N VAL A 278 -4.68 -5.19 4.23
CA VAL A 278 -4.41 -3.76 4.00
C VAL A 278 -5.35 -2.90 4.85
N THR A 279 -6.64 -3.23 4.85
CA THR A 279 -7.65 -2.53 5.65
C THR A 279 -7.36 -2.69 7.15
N GLY A 280 -7.09 -3.91 7.60
CA GLY A 280 -6.80 -4.19 9.01
C GLY A 280 -5.53 -3.49 9.49
N LEU A 281 -4.47 -3.47 8.68
CA LEU A 281 -3.22 -2.75 9.01
C LEU A 281 -3.46 -1.25 9.08
N GLN A 282 -4.18 -0.67 8.11
CA GLN A 282 -4.48 0.75 8.13
C GLN A 282 -5.27 1.14 9.39
N GLU A 283 -6.31 0.38 9.74
CA GLU A 283 -7.14 0.60 10.94
C GLU A 283 -6.31 0.46 12.21
N PHE A 284 -5.53 -0.61 12.35
CA PHE A 284 -4.68 -0.84 13.51
C PHE A 284 -3.66 0.28 13.73
N PHE A 285 -2.89 0.65 12.71
CA PHE A 285 -1.86 1.69 12.84
C PHE A 285 -2.46 3.10 13.00
N TYR A 286 -3.67 3.34 12.50
CA TYR A 286 -4.38 4.60 12.71
C TYR A 286 -4.93 4.72 14.13
N ASP A 287 -5.58 3.66 14.62
CA ASP A 287 -6.28 3.70 15.92
C ASP A 287 -5.36 3.59 17.11
N GLN A 288 -4.26 2.83 16.98
CA GLN A 288 -3.28 2.65 18.05
C GLN A 288 -2.23 3.77 18.10
N ALA A 289 -2.11 4.58 17.05
CA ALA A 289 -1.24 5.75 17.09
C ALA A 289 -1.82 6.83 18.03
N PRO A 290 -0.96 7.55 18.80
CA PRO A 290 -1.39 8.71 19.56
C PRO A 290 -2.09 9.73 18.67
N ASP A 291 -3.08 10.45 19.21
CA ASP A 291 -3.90 11.38 18.42
C ASP A 291 -3.05 12.46 17.73
N ALA A 292 -2.03 12.98 18.43
CA ALA A 292 -1.07 13.95 17.89
C ALA A 292 -0.16 13.38 16.78
N LEU A 293 -0.06 12.04 16.66
CA LEU A 293 0.86 11.32 15.76
C LEU A 293 0.16 10.34 14.85
N ARG A 294 -1.14 10.52 14.66
CA ARG A 294 -1.98 9.67 13.81
C ARG A 294 -1.48 9.61 12.36
N SER A 295 -0.96 10.73 11.84
CA SER A 295 -0.30 10.77 10.53
C SER A 295 1.00 9.94 10.49
N LEU A 296 1.72 9.82 11.61
CA LEU A 296 2.91 8.98 11.72
C LEU A 296 2.54 7.49 11.70
N GLY A 297 1.49 7.08 12.41
CA GLY A 297 0.99 5.69 12.35
C GLY A 297 0.63 5.29 10.92
N VAL A 298 -0.06 6.18 10.22
CA VAL A 298 -0.40 6.03 8.81
C VAL A 298 0.86 6.02 7.91
N ALA A 299 1.91 6.79 8.23
CA ALA A 299 3.20 6.71 7.53
C ALA A 299 3.95 5.39 7.79
N LEU A 300 3.95 4.89 9.04
CA LEU A 300 4.50 3.58 9.40
C LEU A 300 3.80 2.45 8.66
N TYR A 301 2.47 2.51 8.51
CA TYR A 301 1.73 1.57 7.69
C TYR A 301 2.21 1.56 6.21
N LEU A 302 2.36 2.73 5.57
CA LEU A 302 2.86 2.76 4.18
C LEU A 302 4.30 2.30 4.06
N SER A 303 5.13 2.56 5.08
CA SER A 303 6.53 2.13 5.05
C SER A 303 6.66 0.61 5.02
N ILE A 304 5.68 -0.15 5.53
CA ILE A 304 5.64 -1.62 5.40
C ILE A 304 5.77 -2.03 3.93
N PHE A 305 4.99 -1.43 3.03
CA PHE A 305 5.01 -1.75 1.60
C PHE A 305 6.30 -1.27 0.92
N GLY A 306 6.80 -0.10 1.30
CA GLY A 306 8.08 0.42 0.79
C GLY A 306 9.26 -0.47 1.17
N VAL A 307 9.42 -0.77 2.46
CA VAL A 307 10.50 -1.62 2.99
C VAL A 307 10.33 -3.06 2.50
N GLY A 308 9.11 -3.60 2.47
CA GLY A 308 8.83 -4.92 1.94
C GLY A 308 9.24 -5.08 0.47
N SER A 309 9.04 -4.05 -0.36
CA SER A 309 9.50 -4.06 -1.76
C SER A 309 11.03 -4.09 -1.88
N PHE A 310 11.75 -3.42 -0.98
CA PHE A 310 13.22 -3.52 -0.91
C PHE A 310 13.67 -4.91 -0.46
N ILE A 311 12.98 -5.52 0.50
CA ILE A 311 13.24 -6.89 0.95
C ILE A 311 13.02 -7.89 -0.19
N ASP A 312 11.93 -7.75 -0.95
CA ASP A 312 11.64 -8.57 -2.13
C ASP A 312 12.76 -8.46 -3.18
N GLY A 313 13.15 -7.23 -3.54
CA GLY A 313 14.26 -7.00 -4.47
C GLY A 313 15.60 -7.55 -3.97
N PHE A 314 15.88 -7.43 -2.67
CA PHE A 314 17.06 -8.03 -2.04
C PHE A 314 17.02 -9.56 -2.10
N LEU A 315 15.87 -10.18 -1.79
CA LEU A 315 15.68 -11.62 -1.82
C LEU A 315 15.91 -12.18 -3.23
N ILE A 316 15.31 -11.55 -4.24
CA ILE A 316 15.51 -11.90 -5.66
C ILE A 316 16.99 -11.80 -6.02
N SER A 317 17.67 -10.70 -5.66
CA SER A 317 19.08 -10.48 -5.96
C SER A 317 20.00 -11.51 -5.27
N ALA A 318 19.77 -11.79 -4.00
CA ALA A 318 20.53 -12.77 -3.23
C ALA A 318 20.38 -14.19 -3.81
N ILE A 319 19.15 -14.60 -4.12
CA ILE A 319 18.87 -15.90 -4.74
C ILE A 319 19.50 -15.98 -6.12
N ASN A 320 19.40 -14.94 -6.94
CA ASN A 320 20.00 -14.94 -8.27
C ASN A 320 21.53 -15.08 -8.20
N LYS A 321 22.17 -14.44 -7.21
CA LYS A 321 23.62 -14.58 -6.98
C LYS A 321 24.01 -16.00 -6.53
N ILE A 322 23.21 -16.64 -5.68
CA ILE A 322 23.48 -18.00 -5.17
C ILE A 322 23.23 -19.05 -6.27
N THR A 323 22.13 -18.92 -7.01
CA THR A 323 21.67 -19.91 -7.99
C THR A 323 22.34 -19.75 -9.36
N GLY A 324 22.72 -18.52 -9.75
CA GLY A 324 23.37 -18.25 -11.03
C GLY A 324 24.77 -18.84 -11.19
N GLY A 325 25.40 -19.30 -10.11
CA GLY A 325 26.68 -20.02 -10.15
C GLY A 325 26.56 -21.54 -10.31
N VAL A 326 25.36 -22.12 -10.16
CA VAL A 326 25.13 -23.56 -10.03
C VAL A 326 24.00 -24.03 -10.96
N GLY A 327 24.13 -23.77 -12.26
CA GLY A 327 23.18 -24.22 -13.28
C GLY A 327 22.12 -23.17 -13.65
N GLU A 328 20.90 -23.62 -13.94
CA GLU A 328 19.79 -22.71 -14.31
C GLU A 328 19.30 -21.92 -13.09
N SER A 329 19.37 -20.59 -13.17
CA SER A 329 18.94 -19.70 -12.10
C SER A 329 17.42 -19.74 -11.91
N TRP A 330 16.95 -19.50 -10.68
CA TRP A 330 15.52 -19.38 -10.40
C TRP A 330 14.88 -18.23 -11.20
N PHE A 331 15.69 -17.20 -11.50
CA PHE A 331 15.34 -16.05 -12.30
C PHE A 331 16.18 -16.04 -13.57
N SER A 332 15.67 -16.67 -14.64
CA SER A 332 16.27 -16.61 -15.97
C SER A 332 15.53 -15.59 -16.84
N ASN A 333 16.23 -14.96 -17.79
CA ASN A 333 15.61 -14.12 -18.81
C ASN A 333 14.59 -14.91 -19.64
N ASN A 334 14.84 -16.21 -19.81
CA ASN A 334 13.89 -17.13 -20.38
C ASN A 334 13.05 -17.75 -19.26
N LEU A 335 11.81 -17.28 -19.12
CA LEU A 335 10.90 -17.77 -18.08
C LEU A 335 10.60 -19.27 -18.21
N ASN A 336 10.77 -19.88 -19.39
CA ASN A 336 10.53 -21.30 -19.60
C ASN A 336 11.67 -22.20 -19.08
N ARG A 337 12.87 -21.62 -18.88
CA ARG A 337 14.00 -22.22 -18.15
C ARG A 337 14.07 -21.77 -16.69
N ALA A 338 13.39 -20.67 -16.34
CA ALA A 338 13.36 -20.19 -14.97
C ALA A 338 12.62 -21.16 -14.05
N HIS A 339 13.05 -21.20 -12.80
CA HIS A 339 12.42 -21.98 -11.73
C HIS A 339 11.70 -21.07 -10.74
N LEU A 340 10.73 -20.32 -11.26
CA LEU A 340 9.93 -19.37 -10.51
C LEU A 340 9.06 -20.06 -9.44
N ASP A 341 8.71 -21.33 -9.67
CA ASP A 341 8.00 -22.18 -8.71
C ASP A 341 8.77 -22.36 -7.40
N TYR A 342 10.10 -22.50 -7.43
CA TYR A 342 10.93 -22.56 -6.22
C TYR A 342 10.88 -21.26 -5.42
N PHE A 343 10.87 -20.11 -6.10
CA PHE A 343 10.73 -18.82 -5.44
C PHE A 343 9.36 -18.67 -4.75
N TYR A 344 8.29 -19.11 -5.40
CA TYR A 344 6.97 -19.14 -4.77
C TYR A 344 6.91 -20.07 -3.57
N TRP A 345 7.51 -21.26 -3.62
CA TRP A 345 7.60 -22.14 -2.44
C TRP A 345 8.35 -21.49 -1.28
N LEU A 346 9.45 -20.77 -1.56
CA LEU A 346 10.17 -20.01 -0.55
C LEU A 346 9.30 -18.91 0.07
N LEU A 347 8.61 -18.11 -0.75
CA LEU A 347 7.71 -17.07 -0.27
C LEU A 347 6.54 -17.64 0.54
N ALA A 348 5.98 -18.79 0.16
CA ALA A 348 4.95 -19.47 0.93
C ALA A 348 5.46 -19.87 2.32
N GLY A 349 6.66 -20.46 2.39
CA GLY A 349 7.30 -20.82 3.67
C GLY A 349 7.57 -19.61 4.56
N LEU A 350 8.10 -18.53 3.99
CA LEU A 350 8.31 -17.26 4.70
C LEU A 350 7.00 -16.64 5.19
N GLY A 351 5.93 -16.71 4.38
CA GLY A 351 4.61 -16.21 4.76
C GLY A 351 3.97 -17.01 5.91
N VAL A 352 4.16 -18.33 5.97
CA VAL A 352 3.71 -19.14 7.11
C VAL A 352 4.49 -18.77 8.38
N LEU A 353 5.81 -18.66 8.29
CA LEU A 353 6.65 -18.23 9.42
C LEU A 353 6.22 -16.85 9.92
N GLN A 354 5.98 -15.93 8.99
CA GLN A 354 5.49 -14.59 9.28
C GLN A 354 4.17 -14.63 10.05
N PHE A 355 3.20 -15.43 9.62
CA PHE A 355 1.92 -15.57 10.31
C PHE A 355 2.10 -16.06 11.76
N LEU A 356 2.98 -17.04 11.99
CA LEU A 356 3.27 -17.54 13.34
C LEU A 356 3.90 -16.46 14.23
N LEU A 357 4.84 -15.68 13.69
CA LEU A 357 5.45 -14.55 14.40
C LEU A 357 4.42 -13.46 14.70
N TYR A 358 3.55 -13.15 13.74
CA TYR A 358 2.44 -12.21 13.93
C TYR A 358 1.50 -12.68 15.04
N LEU A 359 1.11 -13.95 15.07
CA LEU A 359 0.27 -14.49 16.15
C LEU A 359 0.92 -14.31 17.51
N HIS A 360 2.22 -14.59 17.62
CA HIS A 360 2.96 -14.41 18.86
C HIS A 360 2.96 -12.93 19.31
N CYS A 361 3.26 -12.01 18.38
CA CYS A 361 3.22 -10.57 18.67
C CYS A 361 1.80 -10.08 19.00
N ALA A 362 0.77 -10.55 18.30
CA ALA A 362 -0.61 -10.17 18.51
C ALA A 362 -1.15 -10.67 19.86
N GLN A 363 -0.75 -11.86 20.31
CA GLN A 363 -1.08 -12.37 21.64
C GLN A 363 -0.38 -11.59 22.76
N ALA A 364 0.85 -11.13 22.51
CA ALA A 364 1.60 -10.32 23.47
C ALA A 364 1.14 -8.85 23.48
N TYR A 365 0.39 -8.40 22.47
CA TYR A 365 -0.03 -7.01 22.32
C TYR A 365 -1.25 -6.70 23.21
N VAL A 366 -1.06 -5.81 24.20
CA VAL A 366 -2.16 -5.32 25.03
C VAL A 366 -2.89 -4.19 24.31
N TYR A 367 -4.13 -4.44 23.89
CA TYR A 367 -4.96 -3.44 23.22
C TYR A 367 -5.30 -2.30 24.19
N THR A 368 -5.01 -1.07 23.80
CA THR A 368 -5.39 0.10 24.60
C THR A 368 -6.85 0.44 24.28
N LYS A 369 -7.77 0.21 25.23
CA LYS A 369 -9.15 0.67 25.09
C LYS A 369 -9.15 2.20 25.13
N LYS A 370 -9.62 2.85 24.05
CA LYS A 370 -10.04 4.24 24.14
C LYS A 370 -11.24 4.26 25.08
N TYR A 371 -11.06 4.74 26.30
CA TYR A 371 -12.20 5.06 27.16
C TYR A 371 -12.99 6.13 26.43
N THR A 372 -14.12 5.75 25.87
CA THR A 372 -15.16 6.70 25.50
C THR A 372 -15.55 7.36 26.80
N ALA A 373 -15.09 8.60 27.02
CA ALA A 373 -15.69 9.47 28.01
C ALA A 373 -17.15 9.66 27.57
N ALA A 374 -18.01 8.77 28.03
CA ALA A 374 -19.44 8.95 27.97
C ALA A 374 -19.72 10.20 28.81
N LEU A 375 -20.01 11.30 28.13
CA LEU A 375 -20.62 12.49 28.70
C LEU A 375 -21.79 12.02 29.57
N THR A 376 -21.63 12.16 30.88
CA THR A 376 -22.70 12.05 31.88
C THR A 376 -23.12 13.44 32.31
#